data_AF-A0A851JNH2-F1
#
_entry.id   AF-A0A851JNH2-F1
#
_cell.length_a   1.000
_cell.length_b   1.000
_cell.length_c   1.000
_cell.angle_alpha   90.00
_cell.angle_beta   90.00
_cell.angle_gamma   90.00
#
_symmetry.space_group_name_H-M   'P 1'
#
loop_
_entity.id
_entity.type
_entity.pdbx_description
1 polymer ?
#
loop_
_entity_poly.entity_id
_entity_poly.type
_entity_poly.pdbx_seq_one_letter_code
_entity_poly.pdbx_strand_id
1 'polypeptide(L)'
;GGGAYGAAKAGGAFDLVRFVQQPQVLARIVSAVFALIVFACLVGDGYTSLPDDPQLFCVFNHNEDACRYGIGIGVLAFLACIFFFMVDVYFPQISNTTDRKYLVLADLGFSGLWTFLWFIGFCFLTNQWSWTRPGDVYIGADSARAAITFSFFSIFSW
;
A
#
# COMPACT_ATOMS: atom_id res chain seq x y z
N GLY A 1 -10.19 36.90 -4.23
CA GLY A 1 -9.62 35.82 -3.39
C GLY A 1 -10.62 35.52 -2.30
N GLY A 2 -11.37 34.42 -2.44
CA GLY A 2 -12.40 34.00 -1.48
C GLY A 2 -11.90 32.80 -0.68
N GLY A 3 -11.97 32.88 0.65
CA GLY A 3 -11.40 31.92 1.57
C GLY A 3 -12.03 30.52 1.47
N ALA A 4 -11.18 29.52 1.24
CA ALA A 4 -11.53 28.09 1.19
C ALA A 4 -11.09 27.32 2.45
N TYR A 5 -10.73 28.00 3.53
CA TYR A 5 -10.29 27.38 4.78
C TYR A 5 -11.15 27.85 5.93
N GLY A 6 -12.39 27.35 5.95
CA GLY A 6 -13.28 27.47 7.10
C GLY A 6 -12.65 26.76 8.29
N ALA A 7 -12.01 27.54 9.17
CA ALA A 7 -11.59 27.08 10.47
C ALA A 7 -12.85 26.81 11.31
N ALA A 8 -13.16 25.54 11.56
CA ALA A 8 -14.09 25.15 12.61
C ALA A 8 -13.28 24.65 13.81
N LYS A 9 -12.91 25.58 14.71
CA LYS A 9 -12.78 25.26 16.13
C LYS A 9 -14.17 25.42 16.73
N ALA A 10 -14.90 24.32 16.88
CA ALA A 10 -16.08 24.22 17.71
C ALA A 10 -16.17 22.79 18.24
N GLY A 11 -16.25 22.63 19.56
CA GLY A 11 -16.33 21.35 20.27
C GLY A 11 -17.63 20.58 20.03
N GLY A 12 -17.85 20.13 18.79
CA GLY A 12 -18.82 19.09 18.46
C GLY A 12 -18.18 17.71 18.66
N ALA A 13 -19.00 16.73 19.05
CA ALA A 13 -18.59 15.31 19.09
C ALA A 13 -17.90 14.96 17.77
N PHE A 14 -16.75 14.29 17.83
CA PHE A 14 -15.99 13.85 16.66
C PHE A 14 -16.93 13.06 15.74
N ASP A 15 -17.37 13.69 14.64
CA ASP A 15 -18.29 13.06 13.69
C ASP A 15 -17.47 12.15 12.78
N LEU A 16 -17.23 10.94 13.28
CA LEU A 16 -16.45 9.90 12.62
C LEU A 16 -16.93 9.67 11.18
N VAL A 17 -18.24 9.82 10.93
CA VAL A 17 -18.83 9.64 9.59
C VAL A 17 -18.36 10.74 8.64
N ARG A 18 -18.36 12.00 9.06
CA ARG A 18 -17.89 13.12 8.21
C ARG A 18 -16.37 13.11 8.03
N PHE A 19 -15.61 12.59 9.00
CA PHE A 19 -14.16 12.41 8.87
C PHE A 19 -13.81 11.31 7.86
N VAL A 20 -14.47 10.15 7.95
CA VAL A 20 -14.27 9.03 7.01
C VAL A 20 -14.76 9.36 5.60
N GLN A 21 -15.75 10.25 5.45
CA GLN A 21 -16.21 10.74 4.15
C GLN A 21 -15.24 11.70 3.45
N GLN A 22 -14.14 12.11 4.10
CA GLN A 22 -13.14 12.91 3.41
C GLN A 22 -12.45 12.03 2.34
N PRO A 23 -12.40 12.48 1.07
CA PRO A 23 -11.87 11.65 -0.02
C PRO A 23 -10.41 11.24 0.20
N GLN A 24 -9.62 12.09 0.88
CA GLN A 24 -8.24 11.77 1.28
C GLN A 24 -8.16 10.58 2.24
N VAL A 25 -9.05 10.52 3.24
CA VAL A 25 -9.08 9.45 4.24
C VAL A 25 -9.53 8.15 3.60
N LEU A 26 -10.52 8.21 2.70
CA LEU A 26 -11.00 7.04 1.97
C LEU A 26 -9.92 6.47 1.02
N ALA A 27 -9.25 7.33 0.25
CA ALA A 27 -8.12 6.91 -0.59
C ALA A 27 -7.03 6.24 0.24
N ARG A 28 -6.72 6.78 1.43
CA ARG A 28 -5.72 6.22 2.35
C ARG A 28 -6.12 4.87 2.95
N ILE A 29 -7.39 4.68 3.28
CA ILE A 29 -7.90 3.39 3.75
C ILE A 29 -7.80 2.36 2.62
N VAL A 30 -8.20 2.73 1.40
CA VAL A 30 -8.11 1.84 0.24
C VAL A 30 -6.65 1.47 -0.06
N SER A 31 -5.73 2.45 -0.03
CA SER A 31 -4.31 2.22 -0.26
C SER A 31 -3.67 1.34 0.82
N ALA A 32 -4.06 1.53 2.08
CA ALA A 32 -3.65 0.68 3.20
C ALA A 32 -4.15 -0.77 3.04
N VAL A 33 -5.40 -0.96 2.63
CA VAL A 33 -6.00 -2.28 2.42
C VAL A 33 -5.31 -3.01 1.27
N PHE A 34 -5.05 -2.33 0.15
CA PHE A 34 -4.36 -2.96 -0.98
C PHE A 34 -2.93 -3.35 -0.62
N ALA A 35 -2.19 -2.46 0.06
CA ALA A 35 -0.85 -2.77 0.58
C ALA A 35 -0.86 -3.96 1.54
N LEU A 36 -1.83 -3.99 2.46
CA LEU A 36 -2.04 -5.09 3.41
C LEU A 36 -2.24 -6.42 2.70
N ILE A 37 -3.11 -6.45 1.69
CA ILE A 37 -3.36 -7.66 0.91
C ILE A 37 -2.08 -8.13 0.22
N VAL A 38 -1.34 -7.23 -0.44
CA VAL A 38 -0.09 -7.61 -1.13
C VAL A 38 0.90 -8.23 -0.16
N PHE A 39 1.25 -7.56 0.94
CA PHE A 39 2.25 -8.12 1.84
C PHE A 39 1.74 -9.38 2.55
N ALA A 40 0.47 -9.46 2.93
CA ALA A 40 -0.08 -10.62 3.62
C ALA A 40 -0.08 -11.86 2.71
N CYS A 41 -0.46 -11.71 1.43
CA CYS A 41 -0.39 -12.79 0.45
C CYS A 41 1.05 -13.29 0.26
N LEU A 42 2.04 -12.39 0.24
CA LEU A 42 3.43 -12.76 0.03
C LEU A 42 4.12 -13.34 1.27
N VAL A 43 3.77 -12.85 2.47
CA VAL A 43 4.31 -13.41 3.73
C VAL A 43 3.66 -14.77 4.03
N GLY A 44 2.37 -14.93 3.76
CA GLY A 44 1.65 -16.18 4.01
C GLY A 44 2.00 -17.28 3.02
N ASP A 45 1.84 -17.00 1.73
CA ASP A 45 1.91 -18.00 0.67
C ASP A 45 2.92 -17.66 -0.43
N GLY A 46 3.72 -16.60 -0.27
CA GLY A 46 4.71 -16.21 -1.26
C GLY A 46 5.93 -17.14 -1.30
N TYR A 47 6.17 -17.92 -0.24
CA TYR A 47 7.24 -18.90 -0.16
C TYR A 47 6.69 -20.32 -0.11
N THR A 48 7.15 -21.16 -1.05
CA THR A 48 6.73 -22.54 -1.20
C THR A 48 7.93 -23.47 -1.17
N SER A 49 7.73 -24.72 -0.72
CA SER A 49 8.74 -25.78 -0.76
C SER A 49 8.35 -26.84 -1.78
N LEU A 50 9.34 -27.49 -2.41
CA LEU A 50 9.09 -28.62 -3.28
C LEU A 50 8.82 -29.88 -2.42
N PRO A 51 8.04 -30.86 -2.89
CA PRO A 51 7.80 -32.10 -2.13
C PRO A 51 9.10 -32.87 -1.83
N ASP A 52 10.08 -32.77 -2.73
CA ASP A 52 11.36 -33.49 -2.66
C ASP A 52 12.48 -32.70 -1.99
N ASP A 53 12.31 -31.40 -1.74
CA ASP A 53 13.32 -30.52 -1.15
C ASP A 53 12.69 -29.55 -0.12
N PRO A 54 13.11 -29.58 1.16
CA PRO A 54 12.60 -28.68 2.20
C PRO A 54 13.02 -27.21 2.05
N GLN A 55 13.82 -26.84 1.05
CA GLN A 55 14.18 -25.44 0.78
C GLN A 55 12.94 -24.61 0.39
N LEU A 56 12.65 -23.54 1.13
CA LEU A 56 11.62 -22.57 0.76
C LEU A 56 12.16 -21.61 -0.31
N PHE A 57 11.39 -21.42 -1.37
CA PHE A 57 11.70 -20.49 -2.44
C PHE A 57 10.51 -19.58 -2.73
N CYS A 58 10.80 -18.41 -3.30
CA CYS A 58 9.75 -17.48 -3.72
C CYS A 58 8.96 -18.03 -4.90
N VAL A 59 7.62 -17.97 -4.80
CA VAL A 59 6.66 -18.44 -5.83
C VAL A 59 6.87 -17.76 -7.19
N PHE A 60 7.48 -16.59 -7.22
CA PHE A 60 7.85 -15.88 -8.45
C PHE A 60 9.19 -16.36 -9.00
N ASN A 61 9.17 -17.38 -9.86
CA ASN A 61 10.34 -17.87 -10.61
C ASN A 61 11.58 -18.14 -9.73
N HIS A 62 11.37 -18.64 -8.50
CA HIS A 62 12.43 -18.87 -7.50
C HIS A 62 13.30 -17.63 -7.20
N ASN A 63 12.81 -16.44 -7.53
CA ASN A 63 13.54 -15.19 -7.35
C ASN A 63 13.16 -14.56 -6.01
N GLU A 64 14.02 -14.73 -5.00
CA GLU A 64 13.79 -14.17 -3.68
C GLU A 64 13.60 -12.65 -3.69
N ASP A 65 14.23 -11.94 -4.62
CA ASP A 65 14.12 -10.49 -4.71
C ASP A 65 12.69 -10.05 -5.08
N ALA A 66 11.92 -10.87 -5.81
CA ALA A 66 10.51 -10.57 -6.12
C ALA A 66 9.63 -10.57 -4.87
N CYS A 67 9.68 -11.64 -4.07
CA CYS A 67 8.93 -11.70 -2.82
C CYS A 67 9.40 -10.64 -1.82
N ARG A 68 10.72 -10.46 -1.66
CA ARG A 68 11.29 -9.44 -0.76
C ARG A 68 10.89 -8.03 -1.18
N TYR A 69 10.89 -7.73 -2.47
CA TYR A 69 10.44 -6.45 -3.00
C TYR A 69 8.96 -6.20 -2.65
N GLY A 70 8.07 -7.15 -2.99
CA GLY A 70 6.64 -6.99 -2.76
C GLY A 70 6.28 -6.87 -1.27
N ILE A 71 6.93 -7.68 -0.41
CA ILE A 71 6.76 -7.61 1.05
C ILE A 71 7.27 -6.27 1.57
N GLY A 72 8.48 -5.85 1.17
CA GLY A 72 9.09 -4.61 1.64
C GLY A 72 8.26 -3.39 1.27
N ILE A 73 7.86 -3.28 0.00
CA ILE A 73 7.01 -2.18 -0.47
C ILE A 73 5.66 -2.20 0.24
N GLY A 74 5.00 -3.37 0.36
CA GLY A 74 3.70 -3.49 1.01
C GLY A 74 3.72 -3.11 2.50
N VAL A 75 4.72 -3.57 3.27
CA VAL A 75 4.84 -3.23 4.70
C VAL A 75 5.11 -1.74 4.90
N LEU A 76 6.04 -1.17 4.14
CA LEU A 76 6.37 0.25 4.23
C LEU A 76 5.18 1.13 3.81
N ALA A 77 4.43 0.72 2.78
CA ALA A 77 3.19 1.39 2.35
C ALA A 77 2.17 1.42 3.49
N PHE A 78 1.93 0.27 4.11
CA PHE A 78 0.95 0.13 5.18
C PHE A 78 1.30 0.99 6.40
N LEU A 79 2.58 0.99 6.80
CA LEU A 79 3.05 1.85 7.89
C LEU A 79 2.95 3.34 7.55
N ALA A 80 3.24 3.72 6.30
CA ALA A 80 3.07 5.09 5.84
C ALA A 80 1.60 5.51 5.85
N CYS A 81 0.67 4.65 5.42
CA CYS A 81 -0.77 4.91 5.53
C CYS A 81 -1.19 5.16 6.98
N ILE A 82 -0.71 4.36 7.94
CA ILE A 82 -1.00 4.57 9.37
C ILE A 82 -0.46 5.92 9.84
N PHE A 83 0.79 6.25 9.48
CA PHE A 83 1.41 7.52 9.84
C PHE A 83 0.61 8.71 9.30
N PHE A 84 0.32 8.73 8.00
CA PHE A 84 -0.41 9.84 7.39
C PHE A 84 -1.87 9.88 7.87
N PHE A 85 -2.50 8.74 8.15
CA PHE A 85 -3.83 8.70 8.78
C PHE A 85 -3.82 9.37 10.16
N MET A 86 -2.79 9.12 10.97
CA MET A 86 -2.62 9.85 12.23
C MET A 86 -2.44 11.35 12.00
N VAL A 87 -1.65 11.75 11.01
CA VAL A 87 -1.51 13.16 10.62
C VAL A 87 -2.86 13.77 10.27
N ASP A 88 -3.74 13.08 9.52
CA ASP A 88 -5.09 13.56 9.22
C ASP A 88 -5.95 13.79 10.46
N VAL A 89 -5.86 12.87 11.45
CA VAL A 89 -6.60 12.97 12.72
C VAL A 89 -6.17 14.22 13.50
N TYR A 90 -4.87 14.54 13.50
CA TYR A 90 -4.34 15.72 14.19
C TYR A 90 -4.40 17.01 13.35
N PHE A 91 -4.63 16.91 12.03
CA PHE A 91 -4.64 18.03 11.10
C PHE A 91 -5.54 19.21 11.53
N PRO A 92 -6.77 18.99 12.08
CA PRO A 92 -7.62 20.08 12.56
C PRO A 92 -7.01 20.88 13.72
N GLN A 93 -6.11 20.29 14.51
CA GLN A 93 -5.50 20.91 15.68
C GLN A 93 -4.32 21.84 15.32
N ILE A 94 -3.72 21.68 14.14
CA ILE A 94 -2.56 22.46 13.69
C ILE A 94 -3.00 23.89 13.35
N SER A 95 -2.57 24.91 14.07
CA SER A 95 -2.94 26.32 13.80
C SER A 95 -2.10 26.96 12.68
N ASN A 96 -0.89 26.45 12.42
CA ASN A 96 0.06 27.02 11.48
C ASN A 96 -0.26 26.60 10.03
N THR A 97 -0.51 27.58 9.17
CA THR A 97 -0.78 27.34 7.74
C THR A 97 0.42 26.83 6.96
N THR A 98 1.63 27.11 7.45
CA THR A 98 2.89 26.68 6.80
C THR A 98 3.10 25.19 7.00
N ASP A 99 2.96 24.68 8.23
CA ASP A 99 3.12 23.27 8.55
C ASP A 99 2.11 22.39 7.80
N ARG A 100 0.85 22.84 7.73
CA ARG A 100 -0.19 22.18 6.93
C ARG A 100 0.20 22.01 5.46
N LYS A 101 0.79 23.04 4.84
CA LYS A 101 1.23 22.96 3.44
C LYS A 101 2.37 21.97 3.25
N TYR A 102 3.34 21.95 4.16
CA TYR A 102 4.45 20.99 4.09
C TYR A 102 3.99 19.55 4.27
N LEU A 103 3.04 19.29 5.18
CA LEU A 103 2.47 17.95 5.37
C LEU A 103 1.74 17.46 4.11
N VAL A 104 0.94 18.33 3.47
CA VAL A 104 0.25 17.98 2.22
C VAL A 104 1.25 17.75 1.07
N LEU A 105 2.31 18.56 0.98
CA LEU A 105 3.33 18.37 -0.05
C LEU A 105 4.14 17.09 0.17
N ALA A 106 4.43 16.74 1.43
CA ALA A 106 5.09 15.50 1.79
C ALA A 106 4.22 14.28 1.45
N ASP A 107 2.93 14.34 1.75
CA ASP A 107 1.96 13.30 1.40
C ASP A 107 1.83 13.12 -0.11
N LEU A 108 1.72 14.21 -0.88
CA LEU A 108 1.67 14.15 -2.34
C LEU A 108 2.96 13.59 -2.94
N GLY A 109 4.12 14.01 -2.44
CA GLY A 109 5.42 13.51 -2.88
C GLY A 109 5.63 12.05 -2.55
N PHE A 110 5.24 11.63 -1.35
CA PHE A 110 5.29 10.23 -0.93
C PHE A 110 4.37 9.38 -1.79
N SER A 111 3.14 9.85 -2.03
CA SER A 111 2.15 9.15 -2.84
C SER A 111 2.65 8.95 -4.26
N GLY A 112 3.15 10.00 -4.93
CA GLY A 112 3.72 9.87 -6.27
C GLY A 112 4.92 8.92 -6.36
N LEU A 113 5.80 8.91 -5.35
CA LEU A 113 6.89 7.94 -5.27
C LEU A 113 6.33 6.51 -5.12
N TRP A 114 5.32 6.34 -4.28
CA TRP A 114 4.72 5.04 -4.03
C TRP A 114 3.96 4.49 -5.24
N THR A 115 3.24 5.35 -5.97
CA THR A 115 2.63 5.01 -7.26
C THR A 115 3.67 4.45 -8.24
N PHE A 116 4.83 5.10 -8.34
CA PHE A 116 5.92 4.65 -9.21
C PHE A 116 6.51 3.30 -8.76
N LEU A 117 6.70 3.11 -7.45
CA LEU A 117 7.16 1.82 -6.90
C LEU A 117 6.12 0.73 -7.12
N TRP A 118 4.82 0.99 -6.92
CA TRP A 118 3.77 0.02 -7.24
C TRP A 118 3.75 -0.36 -8.71
N PHE A 119 3.98 0.59 -9.62
CA PHE A 119 4.12 0.31 -11.04
C PHE A 119 5.31 -0.59 -11.35
N ILE A 120 6.49 -0.31 -10.79
CA ILE A 120 7.67 -1.18 -10.92
C ILE A 120 7.37 -2.56 -10.36
N GLY A 121 6.77 -2.63 -9.17
CA GLY A 121 6.39 -3.87 -8.52
C GLY A 121 5.45 -4.72 -9.34
N PHE A 122 4.40 -4.11 -9.89
CA PHE A 122 3.47 -4.78 -10.79
C PHE A 122 4.19 -5.36 -12.01
N CYS A 123 5.00 -4.55 -12.70
CA CYS A 123 5.76 -5.00 -13.86
C CYS A 123 6.74 -6.13 -13.50
N PHE A 124 7.47 -5.99 -12.38
CA PHE A 124 8.46 -6.95 -11.94
C PHE A 124 7.84 -8.29 -11.53
N LEU A 125 6.82 -8.26 -10.67
CA LEU A 125 6.10 -9.47 -10.23
C LEU A 125 5.42 -10.17 -11.40
N THR A 126 4.80 -9.42 -12.32
CA THR A 126 4.17 -10.00 -13.53
C THR A 126 5.22 -10.64 -14.44
N ASN A 127 6.37 -10.01 -14.64
CA ASN A 127 7.45 -10.58 -15.42
C ASN A 127 7.96 -11.89 -14.82
N GLN A 128 8.22 -11.92 -13.51
CA GLN A 128 8.65 -13.16 -12.85
C GLN A 128 7.56 -14.23 -12.87
N TRP A 129 6.30 -13.85 -12.68
CA TRP A 129 5.17 -14.77 -12.80
C TRP A 129 5.07 -15.41 -14.19
N SER A 130 5.35 -14.66 -15.25
CA SER A 130 5.32 -15.17 -16.63
C SER A 130 6.37 -16.26 -16.92
N TRP A 131 7.48 -16.27 -16.17
CA TRP A 131 8.54 -17.26 -16.28
C TRP A 131 8.44 -18.40 -15.25
N THR A 132 7.48 -18.30 -14.33
CA THR A 132 7.26 -19.34 -13.31
C THR A 132 6.70 -20.60 -13.97
N ARG A 133 7.31 -21.76 -13.69
CA ARG A 133 6.87 -23.02 -14.30
C ARG A 133 5.63 -23.55 -13.58
N PRO A 134 4.65 -24.15 -14.30
CA PRO A 134 3.43 -24.66 -13.67
C PRO A 134 3.68 -25.74 -12.60
N GLY A 135 4.76 -26.51 -12.73
CA GLY A 135 5.12 -27.56 -11.76
C GLY A 135 5.68 -27.02 -10.44
N ASP A 136 6.07 -25.76 -10.39
CA ASP A 136 6.68 -25.13 -9.21
C ASP A 136 5.63 -24.47 -8.30
N VAL A 137 4.36 -24.39 -8.75
CA VAL A 137 3.26 -23.70 -8.04
C VAL A 137 2.22 -24.71 -7.56
N TYR A 138 2.55 -25.46 -6.51
CA TYR A 138 1.60 -26.38 -5.88
C TYR A 138 0.60 -25.68 -4.95
N ILE A 139 1.05 -24.62 -4.27
CA ILE A 139 0.29 -23.82 -3.29
C ILE A 139 0.63 -22.34 -3.55
N GLY A 140 -0.30 -21.40 -3.32
CA GLY A 140 -0.01 -19.97 -3.40
C GLY A 140 -0.19 -19.32 -4.79
N ALA A 141 -0.67 -20.05 -5.80
CA ALA A 141 -0.96 -19.49 -7.13
C ALA A 141 -1.95 -18.32 -7.07
N ASP A 142 -3.02 -18.48 -6.28
CA ASP A 142 -4.05 -17.46 -6.10
C ASP A 142 -3.52 -16.27 -5.31
N SER A 143 -2.72 -16.51 -4.27
CA SER A 143 -2.07 -15.47 -3.47
C SER A 143 -1.06 -14.67 -4.29
N ALA A 144 -0.28 -15.31 -5.17
CA ALA A 144 0.63 -14.63 -6.10
C ALA A 144 -0.13 -13.75 -7.11
N ARG A 145 -1.22 -14.27 -7.69
CA ARG A 145 -2.10 -13.50 -8.61
C ARG A 145 -2.79 -12.34 -7.90
N ALA A 146 -3.22 -12.54 -6.65
CA ALA A 146 -3.78 -11.48 -5.82
C ALA A 146 -2.73 -10.41 -5.57
N ALA A 147 -1.50 -10.77 -5.17
CA ALA A 147 -0.42 -9.82 -4.95
C ALA A 147 -0.13 -8.98 -6.21
N ILE A 148 -0.10 -9.59 -7.39
CA ILE A 148 0.06 -8.86 -8.67
C ILE A 148 -1.11 -7.88 -8.89
N THR A 149 -2.33 -8.37 -8.74
CA THR A 149 -3.56 -7.61 -9.02
C THR A 149 -3.69 -6.40 -8.09
N PHE A 150 -3.46 -6.61 -6.78
CA PHE A 150 -3.52 -5.54 -5.80
C PHE A 150 -2.32 -4.58 -5.91
N SER A 151 -1.16 -5.03 -6.42
CA SER A 151 -0.07 -4.12 -6.79
C SER A 151 -0.49 -3.19 -7.93
N PHE A 152 -1.19 -3.71 -8.95
CA PHE A 152 -1.74 -2.88 -10.03
C PHE A 152 -2.78 -1.87 -9.52
N PHE A 153 -3.73 -2.30 -8.69
CA PHE A 153 -4.72 -1.38 -8.12
C PHE A 153 -4.11 -0.33 -7.21
N SER A 154 -3.00 -0.65 -6.55
CA SER A 154 -2.26 0.30 -5.73
C SER A 154 -1.65 1.45 -6.54
N ILE A 155 -1.47 1.32 -7.86
CA ILE A 155 -1.02 2.43 -8.71
C ILE A 155 -2.05 3.57 -8.71
N PHE A 156 -3.34 3.25 -8.64
CA PHE A 156 -4.40 4.26 -8.72
C PHE A 156 -4.88 4.76 -7.36
N SER A 157 -4.59 4.03 -6.27
CA SER A 157 -5.02 4.41 -4.94
C SER A 157 -4.04 5.33 -4.21
N TRP A 158 -2.79 5.40 -4.68
CA TRP A 158 -1.76 6.33 -4.23
C TRP A 158 -1.65 7.53 -5.18
#